data_AF-A0A7K0EIG0-F1
#
_entry.id   AF-A0A7K0EIG0-F1
#
_cell.length_a   1.000
_cell.length_b   1.000
_cell.length_c   1.000
_cell.angle_alpha   90.00
_cell.angle_beta   90.00
_cell.angle_gamma   90.00
#
_symmetry.space_group_name_H-M   'P 1'
#
loop_
_entity.id
_entity.type
_entity.pdbx_description
1 polymer ?
#
loop_
_entity_poly.entity_id
_entity_poly.type
_entity_poly.pdbx_seq_one_letter_code
_entity_poly.pdbx_strand_id
1 'polypeptide(L)'
;MKTKKVAGVEVPADLDMNGFESGKHAEPNYSFRLNLIEDARDKINLYFEKTSAFNRKTNSYGLKHRIEGAIGHHLANGELIVAMIGEGYRFERMGINCRFNVSSRSVKELL
;
A
#
# COMPACT_ATOMS: atom_id res chain seq x y z
N MET A 1 16.52 -8.16 5.73
CA MET A 1 15.38 -7.56 6.46
C MET A 1 14.49 -8.69 6.93
N LYS A 2 14.05 -8.72 8.19
CA LYS A 2 13.09 -9.75 8.65
C LYS A 2 11.75 -9.54 7.94
N THR A 3 11.05 -10.61 7.60
CA THR A 3 9.76 -10.57 6.91
C THR A 3 8.68 -11.29 7.71
N LYS A 4 7.41 -11.02 7.36
CA LYS A 4 6.22 -11.71 7.85
C LYS A 4 5.22 -11.88 6.72
N LYS A 5 4.23 -12.77 6.90
CA LYS A 5 3.12 -12.94 5.94
C LYS A 5 1.89 -12.15 6.38
N VAL A 6 1.30 -11.41 5.44
CA VAL A 6 0.01 -10.70 5.60
C VAL A 6 -0.79 -10.91 4.33
N ALA A 7 -2.03 -11.41 4.42
CA ALA A 7 -2.86 -11.72 3.26
C ALA A 7 -2.14 -12.56 2.18
N GLY A 8 -1.31 -13.53 2.63
CA GLY A 8 -0.48 -14.36 1.74
C GLY A 8 0.74 -13.66 1.13
N VAL A 9 0.91 -12.35 1.33
CA VAL A 9 2.03 -11.55 0.82
C VAL A 9 3.16 -11.53 1.84
N GLU A 10 4.39 -11.75 1.37
CA GLU A 10 5.59 -11.56 2.19
C GLU A 10 5.94 -10.07 2.26
N VAL A 11 5.89 -9.50 3.46
CA VAL A 11 6.12 -8.08 3.72
C VAL A 11 7.17 -7.89 4.82
N PRO A 12 7.79 -6.70 4.91
CA PRO A 12 8.73 -6.42 5.99
C PRO A 12 8.09 -6.57 7.38
N ALA A 13 8.83 -7.13 8.34
CA ALA A 13 8.30 -7.45 9.67
C ALA A 13 7.82 -6.21 10.43
N ASP A 14 8.46 -5.06 10.17
CA ASP A 14 8.19 -3.74 10.76
C ASP A 14 7.06 -2.97 10.06
N LEU A 15 6.37 -3.57 9.09
CA LEU A 15 5.16 -3.01 8.48
C LEU A 15 3.94 -3.30 9.36
N ASP A 16 3.24 -2.30 9.84
CA ASP A 16 1.92 -2.44 10.46
C ASP A 16 0.84 -1.72 9.64
N MET A 17 -0.36 -1.57 10.20
CA MET A 17 -1.49 -0.86 9.57
C MET A 17 -1.19 0.62 9.25
N ASN A 18 -0.25 1.26 9.94
CA ASN A 18 0.17 2.64 9.68
C ASN A 18 1.31 2.76 8.67
N GLY A 19 2.15 1.75 8.54
CA GLY A 19 3.29 1.76 7.63
C GLY A 19 4.56 1.19 8.26
N PHE A 20 5.73 1.68 7.83
CA PHE A 20 7.04 1.12 8.17
C PHE A 20 7.64 1.69 9.46
N GLU A 21 6.89 1.70 10.57
CA GLU A 21 7.40 2.03 11.92
C GLU A 21 6.57 1.31 13.00
N SER A 22 6.44 -0.02 12.88
CA SER A 22 5.59 -0.82 13.78
C SER A 22 5.86 -0.57 15.26
N GLY A 23 4.78 -0.44 16.05
CA GLY A 23 4.85 -0.44 17.52
C GLY A 23 4.79 0.91 18.21
N LYS A 24 4.64 2.03 17.47
CA LYS A 24 4.36 3.35 18.07
C LYS A 24 2.88 3.55 18.44
N HIS A 25 1.97 2.78 17.84
CA HIS A 25 0.52 2.91 18.02
C HIS A 25 -0.14 1.52 18.15
N ALA A 26 0.05 0.88 19.31
CA ALA A 26 -0.57 -0.41 19.61
C ALA A 26 -2.00 -0.19 20.13
N GLU A 27 -2.98 -0.16 19.23
CA GLU A 27 -4.40 -0.23 19.61
C GLU A 27 -4.98 -1.65 19.42
N PRO A 28 -5.99 -2.06 20.20
CA PRO A 28 -6.45 -3.46 20.25
C PRO A 28 -7.05 -4.00 18.93
N ASN A 29 -7.51 -3.13 18.04
CA ASN A 29 -8.15 -3.50 16.76
C ASN A 29 -7.27 -3.19 15.53
N TYR A 30 -5.94 -3.09 15.72
CA TYR A 30 -4.99 -2.64 14.70
C TYR A 30 -4.42 -3.77 13.84
N SER A 31 -5.27 -4.70 13.39
CA SER A 31 -4.87 -5.79 12.50
C SER A 31 -5.23 -5.50 11.04
N PHE A 32 -4.41 -6.02 10.11
CA PHE A 32 -4.71 -5.98 8.68
C PHE A 32 -6.07 -6.58 8.35
N ARG A 33 -6.89 -5.84 7.60
CA ARG A 33 -8.20 -6.30 7.13
C ARG A 33 -8.03 -6.91 5.75
N LEU A 34 -8.13 -8.24 5.68
CA LEU A 34 -7.82 -9.02 4.48
C LEU A 34 -8.72 -8.61 3.31
N ASN A 35 -10.02 -8.43 3.55
CA ASN A 35 -10.98 -8.01 2.54
C ASN A 35 -10.60 -6.66 1.89
N LEU A 36 -10.12 -5.68 2.68
CA LEU A 36 -9.72 -4.40 2.12
C LEU A 36 -8.39 -4.45 1.37
N ILE A 37 -7.49 -5.36 1.76
CA ILE A 37 -6.28 -5.63 0.99
C ILE A 37 -6.66 -6.21 -0.37
N GLU A 38 -7.58 -7.17 -0.40
CA GLU A 38 -8.07 -7.79 -1.63
C GLU A 38 -8.77 -6.77 -2.54
N ASP A 39 -9.71 -5.97 -2.01
CA ASP A 39 -10.37 -4.89 -2.75
C ASP A 39 -9.35 -3.89 -3.33
N ALA A 40 -8.33 -3.52 -2.54
CA ALA A 40 -7.27 -2.63 -2.99
C ALA A 40 -6.44 -3.26 -4.12
N ARG A 41 -6.12 -4.56 -4.03
CA ARG A 41 -5.37 -5.28 -5.07
C ARG A 41 -6.15 -5.29 -6.39
N ASP A 42 -7.46 -5.53 -6.35
CA ASP A 42 -8.30 -5.48 -7.54
C ASP A 42 -8.27 -4.11 -8.22
N LYS A 43 -8.37 -3.02 -7.45
CA LYS A 43 -8.26 -1.66 -8.00
C LYS A 43 -6.85 -1.35 -8.51
N ILE A 44 -5.80 -1.78 -7.80
CA ILE A 44 -4.41 -1.60 -8.24
C ILE A 44 -4.18 -2.34 -9.57
N ASN A 45 -4.67 -3.58 -9.69
CA ASN A 45 -4.51 -4.37 -10.90
C ASN A 45 -5.27 -3.76 -12.10
N LEU A 46 -6.46 -3.22 -11.85
CA LEU A 46 -7.30 -2.61 -12.88
C LEU A 46 -6.75 -1.27 -13.39
N TYR A 47 -6.18 -0.45 -12.52
CA TYR A 47 -5.88 0.96 -12.84
C TYR A 47 -4.41 1.33 -12.81
N PHE A 48 -3.55 0.62 -12.08
CA PHE A 48 -2.16 1.02 -11.92
C PHE A 48 -1.24 0.29 -12.89
N GLU A 49 -0.32 1.06 -13.47
CA GLU A 49 0.73 0.53 -14.34
C GLU A 49 2.09 0.65 -13.65
N LYS A 50 2.89 -0.41 -13.76
CA LYS A 50 4.27 -0.43 -13.28
C LYS A 50 5.20 0.39 -14.18
N THR A 51 6.21 0.99 -13.59
CA THR A 51 7.27 1.71 -14.31
C THR A 51 8.66 1.26 -13.82
N SER A 52 9.70 1.67 -14.55
CA SER A 52 11.10 1.38 -14.18
C SER A 52 11.61 2.25 -13.04
N ALA A 53 10.99 3.41 -12.78
CA ALA A 53 11.42 4.39 -11.79
C ALA A 53 10.37 4.61 -10.69
N PHE A 54 10.81 4.96 -9.48
CA PHE A 54 9.90 5.34 -8.40
C PHE A 54 9.17 6.63 -8.71
N ASN A 55 7.87 6.65 -8.46
CA ASN A 55 7.05 7.84 -8.59
C ASN A 55 7.39 8.84 -7.49
N ARG A 56 7.97 9.98 -7.86
CA ARG A 56 8.36 11.04 -6.92
C ARG A 56 7.24 12.03 -6.60
N LYS A 57 6.11 11.96 -7.32
CA LYS A 57 4.98 12.89 -7.19
C LYS A 57 3.96 12.45 -6.13
N THR A 58 4.01 11.19 -5.70
CA THR A 58 3.11 10.63 -4.69
C THR A 58 3.84 9.61 -3.83
N ASN A 59 3.27 9.28 -2.68
CA ASN A 59 3.73 8.25 -1.76
C ASN A 59 2.55 7.33 -1.40
N SER A 60 2.79 6.33 -0.55
CA SER A 60 1.78 5.39 -0.08
C SER A 60 0.58 6.10 0.53
N TYR A 61 0.77 7.16 1.33
CA TYR A 61 -0.32 7.89 1.94
C TYR A 61 -1.21 8.61 0.89
N GLY A 62 -0.60 9.25 -0.10
CA GLY A 62 -1.34 9.87 -1.20
C GLY A 62 -2.08 8.86 -2.06
N LEU A 63 -1.45 7.71 -2.35
CA LEU A 63 -2.07 6.61 -3.10
C LEU A 63 -3.21 5.95 -2.33
N LYS A 64 -3.10 5.85 -1.00
CA LYS A 64 -4.11 5.28 -0.10
C LYS A 64 -5.45 5.98 -0.35
N HIS A 65 -5.47 7.30 -0.29
CA HIS A 65 -6.68 8.10 -0.50
C HIS A 65 -7.28 7.95 -1.90
N ARG A 66 -6.46 7.70 -2.93
CA ARG A 66 -6.98 7.43 -4.29
C ARG A 66 -7.70 6.08 -4.34
N ILE A 67 -7.09 5.06 -3.75
CA ILE A 67 -7.71 3.73 -3.69
C ILE A 67 -8.94 3.73 -2.77
N GLU A 68 -8.92 4.46 -1.64
CA GLU A 68 -10.10 4.66 -0.78
C GLU A 68 -11.31 5.17 -1.57
N GLY A 69 -11.10 6.17 -2.43
CA GLY A 69 -12.15 6.67 -3.32
C GLY A 69 -12.67 5.61 -4.28
N ALA A 70 -11.79 4.74 -4.79
CA ALA A 70 -12.15 3.69 -5.73
C ALA A 70 -12.84 2.47 -5.09
N ILE A 71 -12.55 2.17 -3.81
CA ILE A 71 -13.18 1.05 -3.07
C ILE A 71 -14.38 1.49 -2.22
N GLY A 72 -14.55 2.80 -1.95
CA GLY A 72 -15.65 3.32 -1.14
C GLY A 72 -15.49 3.09 0.37
N HIS A 73 -14.31 2.71 0.83
CA HIS A 73 -14.01 2.37 2.23
C HIS A 73 -12.66 2.94 2.68
N HIS A 74 -12.53 3.22 3.98
CA HIS A 74 -11.26 3.66 4.57
C HIS A 74 -10.23 2.53 4.56
N LEU A 75 -9.09 2.77 3.92
CA LEU A 75 -7.98 1.85 3.73
C LEU A 75 -6.82 2.33 4.60
N ALA A 76 -6.20 1.47 5.39
CA ALA A 76 -5.03 1.85 6.17
C ALA A 76 -3.79 1.94 5.26
N ASN A 77 -2.81 2.78 5.61
CA ASN A 77 -1.61 2.97 4.78
C ASN A 77 -0.83 1.65 4.65
N GLY A 78 -0.75 0.87 5.72
CA GLY A 78 -0.19 -0.47 5.72
C GLY A 78 -0.89 -1.44 4.78
N GLU A 79 -2.23 -1.40 4.73
CA GLU A 79 -3.02 -2.27 3.85
C GLU A 79 -2.75 -1.97 2.38
N LEU A 80 -2.67 -0.70 2.02
CA LEU A 80 -2.23 -0.31 0.68
C LEU A 80 -0.82 -0.84 0.38
N ILE A 81 0.12 -0.69 1.33
CA ILE A 81 1.49 -1.14 1.13
C ILE A 81 1.54 -2.65 0.90
N VAL A 82 0.78 -3.43 1.68
CA VAL A 82 0.64 -4.88 1.48
C VAL A 82 0.08 -5.18 0.08
N ALA A 83 -1.00 -4.49 -0.32
CA ALA A 83 -1.62 -4.69 -1.63
C ALA A 83 -0.64 -4.40 -2.78
N MET A 84 0.07 -3.28 -2.74
CA MET A 84 1.05 -2.90 -3.76
C MET A 84 2.21 -3.91 -3.84
N ILE A 85 2.73 -4.39 -2.70
CA ILE A 85 3.76 -5.44 -2.68
C ILE A 85 3.20 -6.74 -3.27
N GLY A 86 1.96 -7.11 -2.93
CA GLY A 86 1.27 -8.28 -3.43
C GLY A 86 1.09 -8.27 -4.95
N GLU A 87 0.86 -7.09 -5.53
CA GLU A 87 0.80 -6.88 -6.99
C GLU A 87 2.19 -6.73 -7.63
N GLY A 88 3.28 -6.90 -6.88
CA GLY A 88 4.65 -6.91 -7.40
C GLY A 88 5.23 -5.52 -7.69
N TYR A 89 4.71 -4.46 -7.04
CA TYR A 89 5.36 -3.15 -7.08
C TYR A 89 6.59 -3.14 -6.17
N ARG A 90 7.66 -2.52 -6.66
CA ARG A 90 8.84 -2.19 -5.87
C ARG A 90 8.54 -0.94 -5.05
N PHE A 91 9.14 -0.85 -3.86
CA PHE A 91 8.99 0.29 -2.99
C PHE A 91 10.32 0.89 -2.53
N GLU A 92 10.30 2.20 -2.26
CA GLU A 92 11.39 2.96 -1.64
C GLU A 92 10.86 3.57 -0.33
N ARG A 93 11.46 3.22 0.81
CA ARG A 93 11.01 3.68 2.13
C ARG A 93 11.27 5.18 2.35
N MET A 94 10.36 5.83 3.06
CA MET A 94 10.39 7.24 3.42
C MET A 94 9.73 7.47 4.79
N GLY A 95 10.44 7.12 5.87
CA GLY A 95 9.87 7.08 7.22
C GLY A 95 8.75 6.04 7.30
N ILE A 96 7.60 6.43 7.86
CA ILE A 96 6.40 5.58 7.93
C ILE A 96 5.81 5.25 6.54
N ASN A 97 6.06 6.09 5.53
CA ASN A 97 5.52 5.95 4.18
C ASN A 97 6.53 5.33 3.21
N CYS A 98 6.12 5.09 1.97
CA CYS A 98 7.02 4.71 0.89
C CYS A 98 6.58 5.28 -0.47
N ARG A 99 7.46 5.23 -1.47
CA ARG A 99 7.11 5.42 -2.88
C ARG A 99 7.03 4.07 -3.58
N PHE A 100 6.28 4.01 -4.67
CA PHE A 100 6.20 2.84 -5.54
C PHE A 100 6.63 3.18 -6.96
N ASN A 101 7.07 2.16 -7.70
CA ASN A 101 7.34 2.27 -9.14
C ASN A 101 6.05 2.22 -9.97
N VAL A 102 5.16 3.17 -9.71
CA VAL A 102 3.84 3.29 -10.35
C VAL A 102 3.77 4.49 -11.28
N SER A 103 3.10 4.36 -12.41
CA SER A 103 2.93 5.42 -13.39
C SER A 103 2.16 6.61 -12.81
N SER A 104 2.70 7.82 -12.93
CA SER A 104 1.96 9.04 -12.56
C SER A 104 0.73 9.26 -13.44
N ARG A 105 0.71 8.68 -14.65
CA ARG A 105 -0.43 8.75 -15.55
C ARG A 105 -1.55 7.84 -15.05
N SER A 106 -1.25 6.56 -14.82
CA SER A 106 -2.25 5.58 -14.36
C SER A 106 -2.87 5.98 -13.02
N VAL A 107 -2.09 6.58 -12.11
CA VAL A 107 -2.60 7.12 -10.84
C VAL A 107 -3.61 8.25 -11.04
N LYS A 108 -3.49 9.04 -12.11
CA LYS A 108 -4.45 10.12 -12.42
C LYS A 108 -5.72 9.60 -13.10
N GLU A 109 -5.64 8.46 -13.78
CA GLU A 109 -6.78 7.82 -14.45
C GLU A 109 -7.72 7.12 -13.45
N LEU A 110 -7.28 6.89 -12.20
CA LEU A 110 -8.10 6.44 -11.06
C LEU A 110 -9.05 7.55 -10.53
N LEU A 111 -9.64 8.37 -11.40
CA LEU A 111 -10.51 9.50 -11.04
C LEU A 111 -11.71 9.64 -11.98
#